data_AF-A0A9D7F8Z4-F1
#
_entry.id   AF-A0A9D7F8Z4-F1
#
_cell.length_a   1.000
_cell.length_b   1.000
_cell.length_c   1.000
_cell.angle_alpha   90.00
_cell.angle_beta   90.00
_cell.angle_gamma   90.00
#
_symmetry.space_group_name_H-M   'P 1'
#
loop_
_entity.id
_entity.type
_entity.pdbx_description
1 polymer ?
#
loop_
_entity_poly.entity_id
_entity_poly.type
_entity_poly.pdbx_seq_one_letter_code
_entity_poly.pdbx_strand_id
1 'polypeptide(L)'
;MRQADAERSAVPVNTVVRNNLFYNEKKADLFTVYDDISGISFQGNVLSPNLAPISKTGFTQAKLAFQETPNGILLPGDNSVKAGITEVKPHATPENTGVRGYPRNDQEVRFQTGKTIAVAPGTNTCSRR
;
A
#
# COMPACT_ATOMS: atom_id res chain seq x y z
N MET A 1 7.66 21.56 -13.85
CA MET A 1 6.22 21.29 -13.73
C MET A 1 5.75 20.77 -15.07
N ARG A 2 5.40 19.49 -15.20
CA ARG A 2 4.81 18.95 -16.44
C ARG A 2 3.30 18.95 -16.23
N GLN A 3 2.64 19.95 -16.81
CA GLN A 3 1.20 19.92 -17.04
C GLN A 3 0.88 18.74 -17.96
N ALA A 4 -0.38 18.29 -17.96
CA ALA A 4 -0.84 17.29 -18.91
C ALA A 4 -0.38 17.67 -20.33
N ASP A 5 0.27 16.75 -21.02
CA ASP A 5 0.73 17.01 -22.39
C ASP A 5 -0.48 17.23 -23.31
N ALA A 6 -0.33 17.95 -24.41
CA ALA A 6 -1.43 18.42 -25.27
C ALA A 6 -2.37 17.30 -25.77
N GLU A 7 -1.93 16.04 -25.69
CA GLU A 7 -2.72 14.85 -26.00
C GLU A 7 -3.71 14.44 -24.88
N ARG A 8 -3.52 14.87 -23.63
CA ARG A 8 -4.26 14.39 -22.42
C ARG A 8 -4.83 15.52 -21.56
N SER A 9 -5.51 16.49 -22.16
CA SER A 9 -6.08 17.66 -21.47
C SER A 9 -7.51 17.46 -20.91
N ALA A 10 -8.06 16.25 -20.95
CA ALA A 10 -9.42 15.99 -20.49
C ALA A 10 -9.46 15.92 -18.95
N VAL A 11 -10.08 16.92 -18.33
CA VAL A 11 -10.32 16.94 -16.89
C VAL A 11 -11.32 15.85 -16.48
N PRO A 12 -11.25 15.33 -15.24
CA PRO A 12 -12.25 14.43 -14.71
C PRO A 12 -13.65 15.06 -14.81
N VAL A 13 -14.65 14.26 -15.17
CA VAL A 13 -16.06 14.68 -15.20
C VAL A 13 -16.91 13.70 -14.41
N ASN A 14 -17.86 14.22 -13.63
CA ASN A 14 -18.84 13.44 -12.86
C ASN A 14 -18.24 12.31 -11.99
N THR A 15 -17.08 12.56 -11.38
CA THR A 15 -16.39 11.57 -10.55
C THR A 15 -16.68 11.82 -9.08
N VAL A 16 -16.82 10.76 -8.27
CA VAL A 16 -17.05 10.87 -6.83
C VAL A 16 -16.03 10.05 -6.07
N VAL A 17 -15.33 10.69 -5.13
CA VAL A 17 -14.43 10.06 -4.17
C VAL A 17 -15.08 10.16 -2.79
N ARG A 18 -15.66 9.05 -2.32
CA ARG A 18 -16.43 9.04 -1.08
C ARG A 18 -16.04 7.94 -0.10
N ASN A 19 -16.16 8.25 1.19
CA ASN A 19 -15.97 7.31 2.30
C ASN A 19 -14.60 6.61 2.29
N ASN A 20 -13.54 7.29 1.85
CA ASN A 20 -12.18 6.77 1.89
C ASN A 20 -11.45 7.20 3.16
N LEU A 21 -10.52 6.37 3.63
CA LEU A 21 -9.62 6.70 4.73
C LEU A 21 -8.19 6.82 4.18
N PHE A 22 -7.61 8.02 4.26
CA PHE A 22 -6.22 8.28 3.90
C PHE A 22 -5.43 8.58 5.17
N TYR A 23 -4.54 7.68 5.58
CA TYR A 23 -3.81 7.81 6.83
C TYR A 23 -2.30 7.67 6.60
N ASN A 24 -1.54 8.69 6.98
CA ASN A 24 -0.08 8.66 6.89
C ASN A 24 0.52 9.53 8.00
N GLU A 25 1.33 8.94 8.88
CA GLU A 25 1.92 9.67 10.01
C GLU A 25 3.20 10.42 9.66
N LYS A 26 3.85 10.08 8.54
CA LYS A 26 5.18 10.60 8.18
C LYS A 26 5.13 11.70 7.12
N LYS A 27 4.22 11.59 6.15
CA LYS A 27 4.09 12.54 5.04
C LYS A 27 2.83 13.38 5.22
N ALA A 28 2.97 14.70 5.08
CA ALA A 28 1.86 15.66 5.09
C ALA A 28 1.24 15.86 3.69
N ASP A 29 2.05 15.74 2.63
CA ASP A 29 1.64 15.96 1.24
C ASP A 29 1.41 14.62 0.55
N LEU A 30 0.29 13.96 0.87
CA LEU A 30 -0.04 12.67 0.27
C LEU A 30 -0.59 12.80 -1.15
N PHE A 31 -1.25 13.91 -1.44
CA PHE A 31 -1.90 14.15 -2.72
C PHE A 31 -1.06 15.08 -3.60
N THR A 32 -1.06 14.81 -4.90
CA THR A 32 -0.48 15.72 -5.90
C THR A 32 -1.52 15.96 -6.97
N VAL A 33 -1.84 17.23 -7.20
CA VAL A 33 -2.81 17.69 -8.18
C VAL A 33 -2.04 18.31 -9.34
N TYR A 34 -2.20 17.74 -10.54
CA TYR A 34 -1.46 18.15 -11.74
C TYR A 34 -2.29 19.03 -12.68
N ASP A 35 -3.61 18.98 -12.56
CA ASP A 35 -4.57 19.70 -13.39
C ASP A 35 -5.87 19.96 -12.60
N ASP A 36 -6.87 20.60 -13.22
CA ASP A 36 -8.16 20.86 -12.60
C ASP A 36 -8.87 19.56 -12.17
N ILE A 37 -9.33 19.55 -10.92
CA ILE A 37 -10.07 18.46 -10.27
C ILE A 37 -11.51 18.85 -9.95
N SER A 38 -12.01 19.97 -10.47
CA SER A 38 -13.35 20.50 -10.21
C SER A 38 -14.48 19.51 -10.54
N GLY A 39 -14.27 18.58 -11.48
CA GLY A 39 -15.23 17.52 -11.79
C GLY A 39 -15.21 16.32 -10.84
N ILE A 40 -14.41 16.37 -9.77
CA ILE A 40 -14.39 15.37 -8.70
C ILE A 40 -15.11 15.91 -7.45
N SER A 41 -16.17 15.23 -7.03
CA SER A 41 -16.85 15.47 -5.75
C SER A 41 -16.24 14.62 -4.64
N PHE A 42 -15.89 15.24 -3.52
CA PHE A 42 -15.34 14.57 -2.34
C PHE A 42 -16.38 14.54 -1.22
N GLN A 43 -16.61 13.38 -0.59
CA GLN A 43 -17.64 13.22 0.43
C GLN A 43 -17.26 12.21 1.52
N GLY A 44 -17.32 12.63 2.79
CA GLY A 44 -17.15 11.71 3.93
C GLY A 44 -15.80 10.99 3.97
N ASN A 45 -14.75 11.56 3.36
CA ASN A 45 -13.41 11.00 3.43
C ASN A 45 -12.74 11.43 4.74
N VAL A 46 -11.88 10.58 5.29
CA VAL A 46 -11.14 10.83 6.53
C VAL A 46 -9.65 10.91 6.24
N LEU A 47 -8.99 11.90 6.83
CA LEU A 47 -7.55 12.13 6.73
C LEU A 47 -6.87 11.99 8.09
N SER A 48 -5.61 11.55 8.14
CA SER A 48 -4.80 11.75 9.35
C SER A 48 -4.58 13.25 9.61
N PRO A 49 -4.36 13.67 10.87
CA PRO A 49 -4.35 15.10 11.24
C PRO A 49 -3.29 15.96 10.54
N ASN A 50 -2.20 15.33 10.11
CA ASN A 50 -1.08 15.98 9.45
C ASN A 50 -1.27 16.15 7.93
N LEU A 51 -2.30 15.56 7.33
CA LEU A 51 -2.52 15.60 5.88
C LEU A 51 -3.32 16.80 5.45
N ALA A 52 -2.84 17.55 4.47
CA ALA A 52 -3.61 18.63 3.85
C ALA A 52 -4.70 18.07 2.92
N PRO A 53 -5.96 18.51 3.03
CA PRO A 53 -7.01 18.14 2.09
C PRO A 53 -6.81 18.83 0.73
N ILE A 54 -7.17 18.14 -0.36
CA ILE A 54 -7.13 18.69 -1.73
C ILE A 54 -8.39 19.45 -2.15
N SER A 55 -9.40 19.46 -1.29
CA SER A 55 -10.63 20.21 -1.48
C SER A 55 -11.02 20.87 -0.15
N LYS A 56 -11.74 22.00 -0.23
CA LYS A 56 -12.26 22.72 0.94
C LYS A 56 -13.32 21.90 1.70
N THR A 57 -13.94 20.93 1.03
CA THR A 57 -15.04 20.12 1.58
C THR A 57 -14.82 18.64 1.26
N GLY A 58 -15.56 17.77 1.95
CA GLY A 58 -15.54 16.33 1.68
C GLY A 58 -14.49 15.52 2.44
N PHE A 59 -13.69 16.20 3.27
CA PHE A 59 -12.66 15.61 4.10
C PHE A 59 -12.82 16.03 5.56
N THR A 60 -12.60 15.09 6.47
CA THR A 60 -12.51 15.33 7.92
C THR A 60 -11.17 14.80 8.41
N GLN A 61 -10.40 15.64 9.11
CA GLN A 61 -9.16 15.19 9.74
C GLN A 61 -9.47 14.59 11.11
N ALA A 62 -8.99 13.37 11.38
CA ALA A 62 -9.18 12.70 12.66
C ALA A 62 -7.94 11.88 13.01
N LYS A 63 -7.54 11.93 14.29
CA LYS A 63 -6.52 11.02 14.83
C LYS A 63 -7.20 9.69 15.13
N LEU A 64 -6.72 8.61 14.53
CA LEU A 64 -7.29 7.28 14.68
C LEU A 64 -6.28 6.34 15.34
N ALA A 65 -6.78 5.46 16.19
CA ALA A 65 -6.05 4.27 16.61
C ALA A 65 -6.48 3.09 15.72
N PHE A 66 -5.54 2.18 15.43
CA PHE A 66 -5.79 1.03 14.57
C PHE A 66 -5.71 -0.27 15.35
N GLN A 67 -6.49 -1.25 14.92
CA GLN A 67 -6.42 -2.63 15.36
C GLN A 67 -6.05 -3.49 14.15
N GLU A 68 -5.11 -4.40 14.34
CA GLU A 68 -4.69 -5.34 13.30
C GLU A 68 -5.52 -6.62 13.39
N THR A 69 -6.11 -6.99 12.27
CA THR A 69 -6.83 -8.27 12.16
C THR A 69 -5.84 -9.44 12.06
N PRO A 70 -6.25 -10.70 12.34
CA PRO A 70 -5.37 -11.86 12.23
C PRO A 70 -4.71 -12.04 10.85
N ASN A 71 -5.30 -11.45 9.81
CA ASN A 71 -4.78 -11.50 8.44
C ASN A 71 -3.95 -10.25 8.06
N GLY A 72 -3.49 -9.47 9.05
CA GLY A 72 -2.58 -8.33 8.84
C GLY A 72 -3.23 -7.06 8.29
N ILE A 73 -4.56 -6.97 8.27
CA ILE A 73 -5.27 -5.77 7.81
C ILE A 73 -5.53 -4.85 9.00
N LEU A 74 -5.13 -3.59 8.88
CA LEU A 74 -5.39 -2.53 9.85
C LEU A 74 -6.78 -1.93 9.65
N LEU A 75 -7.58 -1.93 10.72
CA LEU A 75 -8.90 -1.28 10.77
C LEU A 75 -8.90 -0.18 11.83
N PRO A 76 -9.70 0.90 11.66
CA PRO A 76 -9.94 1.84 12.74
C PRO A 76 -10.50 1.11 13.97
N GLY A 77 -9.93 1.36 15.15
CA GLY A 77 -10.41 0.78 16.40
C GLY A 77 -11.76 1.36 16.87
N ASP A 78 -12.18 2.49 16.29
CA ASP A 78 -13.49 3.10 16.52
C ASP A 78 -14.48 2.68 15.42
N ASN A 79 -15.50 1.92 15.82
CA ASN A 79 -16.58 1.44 14.95
C ASN A 79 -17.49 2.55 14.39
N SER A 80 -17.39 3.77 14.92
CA SER A 80 -18.08 4.95 14.38
C SER A 80 -17.50 5.41 13.04
N VAL A 81 -16.22 5.10 12.76
CA VAL A 81 -15.56 5.45 11.51
C VAL A 81 -16.07 4.56 10.38
N LYS A 82 -16.86 5.16 9.48
CA LYS A 82 -17.42 4.49 8.29
C LYS A 82 -16.63 4.73 7.00
N ALA A 83 -15.42 5.27 7.13
CA ALA A 83 -14.54 5.55 6.01
C ALA A 83 -13.43 4.49 5.90
N GLY A 84 -13.09 4.09 4.67
CA GLY A 84 -12.14 3.03 4.39
C GLY A 84 -12.77 1.64 4.44
N ILE A 85 -11.94 0.63 4.74
CA ILE A 85 -12.40 -0.75 4.92
C ILE A 85 -13.09 -0.86 6.28
N THR A 86 -14.36 -1.26 6.28
CA THR A 86 -15.15 -1.46 7.51
C THR A 86 -15.30 -2.94 7.88
N GLU A 87 -15.05 -3.84 6.92
CA GLU A 87 -15.18 -5.28 7.10
C GLU A 87 -14.11 -5.99 6.28
N VAL A 88 -13.44 -6.98 6.87
CA VAL A 88 -12.45 -7.81 6.18
C VAL A 88 -13.13 -9.04 5.60
N LYS A 89 -13.20 -9.09 4.27
CA LYS A 89 -13.63 -10.28 3.53
C LYS A 89 -12.44 -11.23 3.34
N PRO A 90 -12.68 -12.54 3.12
CA PRO A 90 -11.64 -13.45 2.66
C PRO A 90 -10.93 -12.87 1.44
N HIS A 91 -9.61 -12.77 1.50
CA HIS A 91 -8.76 -12.29 0.42
C HIS A 91 -7.78 -13.37 0.01
N ALA A 92 -7.21 -13.23 -1.18
CA ALA A 92 -6.19 -14.13 -1.68
C ALA A 92 -4.97 -14.13 -0.74
N THR A 93 -4.63 -15.30 -0.23
CA THR A 93 -3.40 -15.57 0.52
C THR A 93 -2.63 -16.66 -0.22
N PRO A 94 -1.35 -16.86 0.11
CA PRO A 94 -0.64 -18.04 -0.38
C PRO A 94 -1.43 -19.31 -0.03
N GLU A 95 -1.97 -19.46 1.17
CA GLU A 95 -2.61 -20.70 1.62
C GLU A 95 -3.91 -21.04 0.87
N ASN A 96 -4.64 -20.05 0.35
CA ASN A 96 -5.95 -20.25 -0.29
C ASN A 96 -5.97 -20.07 -1.82
N THR A 97 -4.81 -19.85 -2.45
CA THR A 97 -4.68 -19.74 -3.92
C THR A 97 -3.83 -20.85 -4.52
N GLY A 98 -3.92 -21.12 -5.84
CA GLY A 98 -3.08 -22.12 -6.52
C GLY A 98 -3.39 -23.59 -6.20
N VAL A 99 -2.57 -24.50 -6.72
CA VAL A 99 -2.78 -25.96 -6.62
C VAL A 99 -2.03 -26.52 -5.42
N ARG A 100 -2.70 -27.33 -4.59
CA ARG A 100 -2.13 -27.92 -3.36
C ARG A 100 -0.92 -28.84 -3.60
N GLY A 101 -0.79 -29.42 -4.79
CA GLY A 101 0.23 -30.42 -5.12
C GLY A 101 1.56 -29.86 -5.63
N TYR A 102 1.74 -28.53 -5.68
CA TYR A 102 2.98 -27.92 -6.16
C TYR A 102 3.58 -27.01 -5.07
N PRO A 103 4.82 -27.26 -4.62
CA PRO A 103 5.41 -26.48 -3.53
C PRO A 103 5.70 -25.05 -3.98
N ARG A 104 5.48 -24.10 -3.05
CA ARG A 104 5.92 -22.71 -3.22
C ARG A 104 7.23 -22.55 -2.47
N ASN A 105 8.33 -22.65 -3.20
CA ASN A 105 9.67 -22.47 -2.65
C ASN A 105 10.10 -21.02 -2.80
N ASP A 106 10.81 -20.50 -1.81
CA ASP A 106 11.53 -19.23 -1.95
C ASP A 106 12.53 -19.34 -3.11
N GLN A 107 12.52 -18.35 -4.00
CA GLN A 107 13.42 -18.31 -5.15
C GLN A 107 14.83 -17.80 -4.78
N GLU A 108 14.99 -17.23 -3.59
CA GLU A 108 16.28 -16.73 -3.12
C GLU A 108 16.98 -17.73 -2.21
N VAL A 109 18.11 -18.28 -2.69
CA VAL A 109 19.07 -18.94 -1.82
C VAL A 109 19.89 -17.86 -1.11
N ARG A 110 19.57 -17.60 0.16
CA ARG A 110 20.37 -16.69 0.99
C ARG A 110 21.78 -17.27 1.19
N PHE A 111 22.80 -16.41 1.16
CA PHE A 111 24.17 -16.82 1.51
C PHE A 111 24.19 -17.43 2.92
N GLN A 112 25.11 -18.38 3.15
CA GLN A 112 25.28 -19.08 4.43
C GLN A 112 24.08 -19.94 4.90
N THR A 113 23.17 -20.33 4.01
CA THR A 113 22.12 -21.33 4.30
C THR A 113 22.60 -22.78 4.17
N GLY A 114 23.77 -22.99 3.55
CA GLY A 114 24.40 -24.29 3.36
C GLY A 114 25.35 -24.69 4.48
N LYS A 115 26.07 -25.79 4.28
CA LYS A 115 27.09 -26.27 5.22
C LYS A 115 28.39 -25.48 5.05
N THR A 116 29.05 -25.17 6.16
CA THR A 116 30.42 -24.66 6.15
C THR A 116 31.38 -25.78 5.73
N ILE A 117 32.19 -25.52 4.71
CA ILE A 117 33.24 -26.45 4.24
C ILE A 117 34.59 -25.80 4.57
N ALA A 118 35.32 -26.39 5.51
CA ALA A 118 36.69 -25.98 5.81
C ALA A 118 37.63 -26.49 4.71
N VAL A 119 38.47 -25.60 4.16
CA VAL A 119 39.43 -25.93 3.10
C VAL A 119 40.83 -25.56 3.57
N ALA A 120 41.76 -26.51 3.48
CA ALA A 120 43.17 -26.31 3.83
C ALA A 120 43.94 -25.60 2.68
N PRO A 121 45.05 -24.89 2.97
CA PRO A 121 45.88 -24.26 1.94
C PRO A 121 46.57 -25.30 1.03
N GLY A 122 46.68 -25.02 -0.28
CA GLY A 122 47.36 -25.89 -1.27
C GLY A 122 47.05 -25.52 -2.73
N THR A 123 47.71 -26.18 -3.69
CA THR A 123 47.42 -26.00 -5.13
C THR A 123 46.11 -26.70 -5.49
N ASN A 124 45.21 -26.04 -6.23
CA ASN A 124 43.89 -26.54 -6.63
C ASN A 124 42.91 -26.84 -5.47
N THR A 125 43.13 -26.31 -4.26
CA THR A 125 42.20 -26.52 -3.13
C THR A 125 40.90 -25.72 -3.25
N CYS A 126 40.91 -24.62 -4.00
CA CYS A 126 39.72 -23.97 -4.55
C CYS A 126 39.87 -23.92 -6.08
N SER A 127 38.97 -24.60 -6.79
CA SER A 127 39.01 -24.61 -8.26
C SER A 127 38.29 -23.38 -8.82
N ARG A 128 38.90 -22.76 -9.84
CA ARG A 128 38.24 -21.79 -10.71
C ARG A 128 37.72 -22.58 -11.91
N ARG A 129 36.40 -22.59 -12.12
CA ARG A 129 35.84 -22.93 -13.44
C ARG A 129 36.05 -21.77 -14.39
#